data_AF-A0A515A9A0-F1
#
_entry.id   AF-A0A515A9A0-F1
#
_cell.length_a   1.000
_cell.length_b   1.000
_cell.length_c   1.000
_cell.angle_alpha   90.00
_cell.angle_beta   90.00
_cell.angle_gamma   90.00
#
_symmetry.space_group_name_H-M   'P 1'
#
loop_
_entity.id
_entity.type
_entity.pdbx_description
1 polymer ?
#
loop_
_entity_poly.entity_id
_entity_poly.type
_entity_poly.pdbx_seq_one_letter_code
_entity_poly.pdbx_strand_id
1 'polypeptide(L)'
;MYEQKYNPPFLVHDDGTNSPYDHQRIISKLTFELGLLYYHKQTIPFIPLPKTPLDEGPGYPAPDVILFDEKVEQTRVIIEVCTNRSARTDLRKVIRLIEEGDYGFLEGFVYNYKTYEWLRYRKGDGGAATASSFSEVMGVDLGPMLQ
;
A
#
# COMPACT_ATOMS: atom_id res chain seq x y z
N MET A 1 45.94 -28.29 -13.02
CA MET A 1 44.48 -28.44 -12.93
C MET A 1 43.95 -27.20 -12.24
N TYR A 2 43.11 -26.42 -12.91
CA TYR A 2 42.50 -25.23 -12.31
C TYR A 2 41.30 -25.66 -11.49
N GLU A 3 41.37 -25.52 -10.15
CA GLU A 3 40.20 -25.65 -9.28
C GLU A 3 39.27 -24.47 -9.51
N GLN A 4 38.13 -24.75 -10.13
CA GLN A 4 37.04 -23.79 -10.25
C GLN A 4 36.34 -23.72 -8.90
N LYS A 5 36.57 -22.64 -8.14
CA LYS A 5 35.82 -22.36 -6.91
C LYS A 5 34.35 -22.19 -7.26
N TYR A 6 33.55 -23.20 -6.92
CA TYR A 6 32.10 -23.17 -7.06
C TYR A 6 31.54 -22.22 -5.98
N ASN A 7 31.15 -21.00 -6.40
CA ASN A 7 30.35 -20.12 -5.56
C ASN A 7 28.88 -20.52 -5.73
N PRO A 8 28.18 -21.01 -4.68
CA PRO A 8 26.77 -21.33 -4.79
C PRO A 8 25.98 -20.05 -5.07
N PRO A 9 25.03 -20.06 -6.03
CA PRO A 9 24.32 -18.85 -6.48
C PRO A 9 23.29 -18.32 -5.47
N PHE A 10 23.28 -18.82 -4.23
CA PHE A 10 22.27 -18.55 -3.21
C PHE A 10 22.83 -17.98 -1.90
N LEU A 11 23.98 -17.31 -1.95
CA LEU A 11 24.37 -16.42 -0.86
C LEU A 11 23.68 -15.08 -1.06
N VAL A 12 22.43 -15.00 -0.58
CA VAL A 12 21.73 -13.74 -0.38
C VAL A 12 22.49 -12.99 0.71
N HIS A 13 23.15 -11.89 0.32
CA HIS A 13 23.70 -10.96 1.29
C HIS A 13 22.56 -10.43 2.15
N ASP A 14 22.62 -10.68 3.46
CA ASP A 14 21.68 -10.11 4.43
C ASP A 14 22.04 -8.64 4.69
N ASP A 15 21.71 -7.80 3.71
CA ASP A 15 21.76 -6.36 3.82
C ASP A 15 20.49 -5.87 4.55
N GLY A 16 20.30 -6.22 5.83
CA GLY A 16 19.19 -5.72 6.67
C GLY A 16 17.83 -5.73 5.95
N THR A 17 17.52 -6.91 5.40
CA THR A 17 16.82 -7.11 4.11
C THR A 17 15.49 -6.34 3.94
N ASN A 18 15.39 -5.58 2.85
CA ASN A 18 14.13 -5.27 2.14
C ASN A 18 13.50 -6.60 1.73
N SER A 19 12.81 -7.28 2.65
CA SER A 19 12.30 -8.63 2.43
C SER A 19 11.05 -8.57 1.56
N PRO A 20 11.05 -9.14 0.34
CA PRO A 20 9.84 -9.26 -0.47
C PRO A 20 8.74 -9.99 0.29
N TYR A 21 9.10 -10.92 1.18
CA TYR A 21 8.17 -11.67 2.02
C TYR A 21 7.44 -10.79 3.02
N ASP A 22 8.14 -9.98 3.82
CA ASP A 22 7.49 -9.13 4.83
C ASP A 22 6.53 -8.14 4.17
N HIS A 23 6.95 -7.56 3.05
CA HIS A 23 6.12 -6.67 2.25
C HIS A 23 4.84 -7.35 1.76
N GLN A 24 4.94 -8.54 1.16
CA GLN A 24 3.74 -9.27 0.70
C GLN A 24 2.88 -9.76 1.87
N ARG A 25 3.49 -10.10 3.00
CA ARG A 25 2.76 -10.50 4.22
C ARG A 25 1.87 -9.37 4.74
N ILE A 26 2.35 -8.13 4.75
CA ILE A 26 1.54 -6.97 5.15
C ILE A 26 0.38 -6.75 4.17
N ILE A 27 0.63 -6.79 2.85
CA ILE A 27 -0.43 -6.68 1.83
C ILE A 27 -1.48 -7.77 2.07
N SER A 28 -1.06 -9.02 2.27
CA SER A 28 -1.95 -10.14 2.53
C SER A 28 -2.84 -9.92 3.76
N LYS A 29 -2.27 -9.42 4.87
CA LYS A 29 -3.06 -9.09 6.08
C LYS A 29 -4.09 -7.99 5.80
N LEU A 30 -3.67 -6.88 5.18
CA LEU A 30 -4.56 -5.76 4.85
C LEU A 30 -5.72 -6.21 3.96
N THR A 31 -5.42 -6.90 2.86
CA THR A 31 -6.43 -7.38 1.92
C THR A 31 -7.39 -8.36 2.58
N PHE A 32 -6.90 -9.26 3.44
CA PHE A 32 -7.75 -10.18 4.17
C PHE A 32 -8.71 -9.46 5.13
N GLU A 33 -8.19 -8.60 6.01
CA GLU A 33 -9.01 -7.89 7.00
C GLU A 33 -10.01 -6.93 6.34
N LEU A 34 -9.56 -6.14 5.35
CA LEU A 34 -10.46 -5.30 4.56
C LEU A 34 -11.50 -6.14 3.80
N GLY A 35 -11.09 -7.30 3.30
CA GLY A 35 -11.99 -8.25 2.63
C GLY A 35 -13.08 -8.77 3.56
N LEU A 36 -12.75 -9.06 4.83
CA LEU A 36 -13.74 -9.39 5.85
C LEU A 36 -14.72 -8.22 6.09
N LEU A 37 -14.22 -6.98 6.14
CA LEU A 37 -15.08 -5.80 6.30
C LEU A 37 -16.03 -5.60 5.11
N TYR A 38 -15.56 -5.82 3.88
CA TYR A 38 -16.36 -5.65 2.67
C TYR A 38 -17.31 -6.83 2.40
N TYR A 39 -16.76 -8.03 2.18
CA TYR A 39 -17.53 -9.19 1.70
C TYR A 39 -18.39 -9.85 2.78
N HIS A 40 -17.94 -9.84 4.03
CA HIS A 40 -18.62 -10.58 5.11
C HIS A 40 -19.42 -9.67 6.03
N LYS A 41 -18.78 -8.63 6.58
CA LYS A 41 -19.42 -7.72 7.53
C LYS A 41 -20.21 -6.60 6.86
N GLN A 42 -19.92 -6.30 5.58
CA GLN A 42 -20.52 -5.22 4.82
C GLN A 42 -20.47 -3.85 5.55
N THR A 43 -19.38 -3.59 6.28
CA THR A 43 -19.20 -2.36 7.06
C THR A 43 -18.41 -1.28 6.32
N ILE A 44 -17.76 -1.63 5.21
CA ILE A 44 -17.11 -0.67 4.31
C ILE A 44 -17.69 -0.81 2.90
N PRO A 45 -17.77 0.27 2.11
CA PRO A 45 -18.41 0.25 0.79
C PRO A 45 -17.47 -0.08 -0.37
N PHE A 46 -16.16 -0.28 -0.14
CA PHE A 46 -15.16 -0.41 -1.21
C PHE A 46 -14.50 -1.78 -1.23
N ILE A 47 -14.27 -2.30 -2.44
CA ILE A 47 -13.56 -3.56 -2.66
C ILE A 47 -12.06 -3.36 -2.43
N PRO A 48 -11.42 -4.14 -1.53
CA PRO A 48 -9.97 -4.17 -1.44
C PRO A 48 -9.37 -5.05 -2.55
N LEU A 49 -8.56 -4.46 -3.41
CA LEU A 49 -7.86 -5.17 -4.48
C LEU A 49 -6.33 -5.03 -4.29
N PRO A 50 -5.59 -6.15 -4.16
CA PRO A 50 -4.14 -6.12 -4.00
C PRO A 50 -3.44 -5.89 -5.34
N LYS A 51 -2.39 -5.06 -5.35
CA LYS A 51 -1.49 -4.80 -6.49
C LYS A 51 -2.19 -4.65 -7.84
N THR A 52 -3.34 -3.98 -7.85
CA THR A 52 -4.15 -3.81 -9.06
C THR A 52 -3.75 -2.49 -9.74
N PRO A 53 -3.41 -2.51 -11.04
CA PRO A 53 -3.18 -1.28 -11.80
C PRO A 53 -4.41 -0.37 -11.77
N LEU A 54 -4.18 0.94 -11.78
CA LEU A 54 -5.26 1.93 -11.71
C LEU A 54 -6.13 2.00 -12.98
N ASP A 55 -5.66 1.43 -14.09
CA ASP A 55 -6.38 1.39 -15.36
C ASP A 55 -5.86 0.23 -16.24
N GLU A 56 -6.55 -0.03 -17.34
CA GLU A 56 -6.29 -1.07 -18.32
C GLU A 56 -5.09 -0.73 -19.21
N GLY A 57 -4.12 -1.64 -19.30
CA GLY A 57 -2.97 -1.53 -20.19
C GLY A 57 -1.63 -1.27 -19.48
N PRO A 58 -0.53 -1.19 -20.24
CA PRO A 58 0.80 -1.08 -19.68
C PRO A 58 1.09 0.34 -19.14
N GLY A 59 1.83 0.42 -18.05
CA GLY A 59 2.40 1.68 -17.56
C GLY A 59 1.57 2.41 -16.49
N TYR A 60 0.39 1.92 -16.17
CA TYR A 60 -0.39 2.47 -15.06
C TYR A 60 0.24 2.12 -13.71
N PRO A 61 0.25 3.06 -12.75
CA PRO A 61 0.67 2.77 -11.39
C PRO A 61 -0.18 1.64 -10.80
N ALA A 62 0.44 0.78 -10.01
CA ALA A 62 -0.25 -0.21 -9.19
C ALA A 62 0.12 0.06 -7.73
N PRO A 63 -0.77 0.71 -6.95
CA PRO A 63 -0.63 0.76 -5.50
C PRO A 63 -0.67 -0.64 -4.90
N ASP A 64 -0.12 -0.81 -3.70
CA ASP A 64 -0.07 -2.14 -3.08
C ASP A 64 -1.46 -2.66 -2.70
N VAL A 65 -2.34 -1.79 -2.22
CA VAL A 65 -3.77 -2.07 -2.03
C VAL A 65 -4.57 -0.86 -2.52
N ILE A 66 -5.62 -1.12 -3.30
CA ILE A 66 -6.62 -0.12 -3.68
C ILE A 66 -7.97 -0.47 -3.06
N LEU A 67 -8.77 0.56 -2.76
CA LEU A 67 -10.15 0.44 -2.29
C LEU A 67 -11.06 1.02 -3.39
N PHE A 68 -11.67 0.13 -4.15
CA PHE A 68 -12.45 0.45 -5.34
C PHE A 68 -13.94 0.58 -5.03
N ASP A 69 -14.56 1.67 -5.48
CA ASP A 69 -15.99 1.91 -5.42
C ASP A 69 -16.63 1.51 -6.75
N GLU A 70 -17.29 0.36 -6.78
CA GLU A 70 -17.95 -0.16 -7.99
C GLU A 70 -19.10 0.72 -8.47
N LYS A 71 -19.74 1.52 -7.60
CA LYS A 71 -20.94 2.29 -7.98
C LYS A 71 -20.61 3.45 -8.92
N VAL A 72 -19.38 3.94 -8.83
CA VAL A 72 -18.86 5.11 -9.55
C VAL A 72 -17.60 4.77 -10.33
N GLU A 73 -17.19 3.51 -10.31
CA GLU A 73 -16.02 2.95 -10.98
C GLU A 73 -14.73 3.75 -10.70
N GLN A 74 -14.50 4.11 -9.43
CA GLN A 74 -13.33 4.89 -9.02
C GLN A 74 -12.64 4.27 -7.81
N THR A 75 -11.32 4.40 -7.76
CA THR A 75 -10.57 4.08 -6.55
C THR A 75 -10.65 5.25 -5.57
N ARG A 76 -11.11 4.98 -4.34
CA ARG A 76 -11.31 6.01 -3.31
C ARG A 76 -10.15 6.11 -2.33
N VAL A 77 -9.54 4.98 -1.99
CA VAL A 77 -8.40 4.92 -1.06
C VAL A 77 -7.28 4.08 -1.65
N ILE A 78 -6.04 4.50 -1.44
CA ILE A 78 -4.83 3.73 -1.79
C ILE A 78 -3.94 3.52 -0.57
N ILE A 79 -3.23 2.39 -0.53
CA ILE A 79 -2.26 2.07 0.53
C ILE A 79 -0.96 1.62 -0.13
N GLU A 80 0.15 2.20 0.29
CA GLU A 80 1.52 1.75 -0.05
C GLU A 80 2.18 1.16 1.19
N VAL A 81 2.85 0.02 1.02
CA VAL A 81 3.63 -0.63 2.07
C VAL A 81 5.10 -0.42 1.77
N CYS A 82 5.84 0.18 2.70
CA CYS A 82 7.18 0.68 2.42
C CYS A 82 8.22 0.26 3.47
N THR A 83 9.49 0.52 3.16
CA THR A 83 10.57 0.52 4.16
C THR A 83 11.07 1.92 4.43
N ASN A 84 11.96 2.07 5.41
CA ASN A 84 12.63 3.34 5.70
C ASN A 84 13.22 4.01 4.44
N ARG A 85 13.72 3.22 3.48
CA ARG A 85 14.34 3.73 2.25
C ARG A 85 13.31 4.28 1.26
N SER A 86 12.12 3.67 1.16
CA SER A 86 11.08 4.04 0.20
C SER A 86 9.98 4.93 0.79
N ALA A 87 9.89 5.07 2.11
CA ALA A 87 8.83 5.85 2.77
C ALA A 87 8.63 7.26 2.18
N ARG A 88 9.71 8.00 1.94
CA ARG A 88 9.64 9.35 1.36
C ARG A 88 9.23 9.35 -0.12
N THR A 89 9.60 8.33 -0.89
CA THR A 89 9.21 8.22 -2.31
C THR A 89 7.75 7.79 -2.42
N ASP A 90 7.32 6.84 -1.60
CA ASP A 90 5.95 6.31 -1.60
C ASP A 90 4.97 7.37 -1.09
N LEU A 91 5.34 8.17 -0.08
CA LEU A 91 4.53 9.30 0.35
C LEU A 91 4.35 10.35 -0.74
N ARG A 92 5.43 10.69 -1.46
CA ARG A 92 5.34 11.61 -2.60
C ARG A 92 4.48 11.05 -3.73
N LYS A 93 4.59 9.75 -4.01
CA LYS A 93 3.73 9.05 -4.98
C LYS A 93 2.26 9.16 -4.58
N VAL A 94 1.92 8.85 -3.31
CA VAL A 94 0.56 8.94 -2.79
C VAL A 94 -0.01 10.36 -2.91
N ILE A 95 0.72 11.37 -2.43
CA ILE A 95 0.29 12.77 -2.52
C ILE A 95 0.05 13.16 -3.98
N ARG A 96 1.00 12.84 -4.86
CA ARG A 96 0.92 13.15 -6.29
C ARG A 96 -0.30 12.50 -6.94
N LEU A 97 -0.51 11.21 -6.68
CA LEU A 97 -1.66 10.47 -7.22
C LEU A 97 -2.98 11.10 -6.78
N ILE A 98 -3.09 11.55 -5.53
CA ILE A 98 -4.32 12.13 -4.98
C ILE A 98 -4.60 13.55 -5.50
N GLU A 99 -3.56 14.38 -5.60
CA GLU A 99 -3.69 15.78 -6.02
C GLU A 99 -3.73 15.96 -7.53
N GLU A 100 -2.85 15.26 -8.26
CA GLU A 100 -2.67 15.44 -9.70
C GLU A 100 -3.39 14.37 -10.53
N GLY A 101 -3.77 13.25 -9.91
CA GLY A 101 -4.42 12.13 -10.62
C GLY A 101 -5.92 12.32 -10.80
N ASP A 102 -6.42 11.87 -11.95
CA ASP A 102 -7.86 11.90 -12.29
C ASP A 102 -8.64 10.67 -11.80
N TYR A 103 -8.00 9.81 -10.99
CA TYR A 103 -8.55 8.52 -10.55
C TYR A 103 -9.60 8.61 -9.41
N GLY A 104 -9.91 9.82 -8.93
CA GLY A 104 -10.97 10.02 -7.92
C GLY A 104 -10.59 9.65 -6.48
N PHE A 105 -9.29 9.52 -6.18
CA PHE A 105 -8.80 9.25 -4.82
C PHE A 105 -9.18 10.37 -3.85
N LEU A 106 -9.54 9.98 -2.63
CA LEU A 106 -9.91 10.88 -1.53
C LEU A 106 -8.90 10.79 -0.38
N GLU A 107 -8.35 9.60 -0.16
CA GLU A 107 -7.41 9.30 0.92
C GLU A 107 -6.29 8.37 0.42
N GLY A 108 -5.12 8.49 1.04
CA GLY A 108 -4.02 7.57 0.79
C GLY A 108 -3.16 7.36 2.02
N PHE A 109 -2.59 6.18 2.12
CA PHE A 109 -1.80 5.75 3.26
C PHE A 109 -0.43 5.24 2.83
N VAL A 110 0.55 5.47 3.69
CA VAL A 110 1.86 4.84 3.62
C VAL A 110 2.12 4.17 4.95
N TYR A 111 2.34 2.86 4.92
CA TYR A 111 2.70 2.08 6.09
C TYR A 111 4.14 1.59 5.99
N ASN A 112 4.98 2.01 6.93
CA ASN A 112 6.36 1.55 6.99
C ASN A 112 6.46 0.32 7.89
N TYR A 113 6.63 -0.87 7.29
CA TYR A 113 6.66 -2.11 8.06
C TYR A 113 7.96 -2.35 8.84
N LYS A 114 8.96 -1.46 8.70
CA LYS A 114 10.18 -1.48 9.53
C LYS A 114 10.05 -0.61 10.79
N THR A 115 9.22 0.43 10.77
CA THR A 115 8.99 1.33 11.93
C THR A 115 7.59 1.18 12.53
N TYR A 116 6.69 0.46 11.87
CA TYR A 116 5.27 0.32 12.21
C TYR A 116 4.50 1.65 12.18
N GLU A 117 5.04 2.64 11.47
CA GLU A 117 4.43 3.97 11.36
C GLU A 117 3.47 4.05 10.18
N TRP A 118 2.36 4.74 10.42
CA TRP A 118 1.37 5.10 9.41
C TRP A 118 1.42 6.58 9.11
N LEU A 119 1.42 6.92 7.83
CA LEU A 119 1.17 8.26 7.33
C LEU A 119 -0.10 8.25 6.50
N ARG A 120 -0.94 9.27 6.68
CA ARG A 120 -2.16 9.49 5.93
C ARG A 120 -2.10 10.83 5.22
N TYR A 121 -2.55 10.84 3.97
CA TYR A 121 -2.80 12.04 3.20
C TYR A 121 -4.27 12.07 2.74
N ARG A 122 -4.93 13.23 2.85
CA ARG A 122 -6.27 13.44 2.30
C ARG A 122 -6.20 14.46 1.18
N LYS A 123 -7.07 14.30 0.19
CA LYS A 123 -7.19 15.26 -0.91
C LYS A 123 -7.46 16.67 -0.36
N GLY A 124 -6.67 17.64 -0.80
CA GLY A 124 -6.78 19.03 -0.38
C GLY A 124 -6.03 19.39 0.91
N ASP A 125 -5.31 18.46 1.56
CA ASP A 125 -4.46 18.75 2.73
C ASP A 125 -3.17 19.53 2.35
N GLY A 126 -3.04 20.03 1.11
CA GLY A 126 -1.94 20.91 0.69
C GLY A 126 -0.56 20.25 0.71
N GLY A 127 -0.49 18.93 0.53
CA GLY A 127 0.74 18.15 0.60
C GLY A 127 1.22 17.79 2.02
N ALA A 128 0.47 18.15 3.07
CA ALA A 128 0.82 17.84 4.45
C ALA A 128 0.18 16.53 4.93
N ALA A 129 0.95 15.44 4.92
CA ALA A 129 0.53 14.18 5.51
C ALA A 129 0.61 14.19 7.04
N THR A 130 -0.22 13.38 7.70
CA THR A 130 -0.33 13.27 9.15
C THR A 130 -0.05 11.84 9.63
N ALA A 131 0.42 11.68 10.87
CA ALA A 131 0.62 10.36 11.47
C ALA A 131 -0.74 9.78 11.91
N SER A 132 -1.34 8.95 11.06
CA SER A 132 -2.65 8.33 11.32
C SER A 132 -2.85 7.08 10.46
N SER A 133 -3.44 6.05 11.05
CA SER A 133 -3.94 4.84 10.38
C SER A 133 -5.46 4.86 10.16
N PHE A 134 -6.14 5.91 10.61
CA PHE A 134 -7.60 6.01 10.53
C PHE A 134 -8.06 6.59 9.20
N SER A 135 -8.90 5.85 8.47
CA SER A 135 -9.56 6.33 7.26
C SER A 135 -10.88 6.99 7.60
N GLU A 136 -11.01 8.28 7.29
CA GLU A 136 -12.29 9.00 7.40
C GLU A 136 -13.25 8.58 6.29
N VAL A 137 -12.71 8.25 5.11
CA VAL A 137 -13.53 7.82 3.95
C VAL A 137 -14.19 6.47 4.22
N MET A 138 -13.53 5.57 4.95
CA MET A 138 -14.08 4.26 5.33
C MET A 138 -14.68 4.21 6.74
N GLY A 139 -14.33 5.15 7.62
CA GLY A 139 -14.71 5.11 9.04
C GLY A 139 -14.03 3.97 9.83
N VAL A 140 -12.82 3.57 9.44
CA VAL A 140 -12.11 2.38 9.98
C VAL A 140 -10.65 2.71 10.29
N ASP A 141 -10.14 2.14 11.38
CA ASP A 141 -8.72 2.15 11.72
C ASP A 141 -7.98 0.95 11.08
N LEU A 142 -6.99 1.23 10.23
CA LEU A 142 -6.16 0.21 9.57
C LEU A 142 -5.08 -0.37 10.49
N GLY A 143 -4.72 0.34 11.57
CA GLY A 143 -3.62 -0.03 12.46
C GLY A 143 -3.80 -1.40 13.12
N PRO A 144 -4.96 -1.68 13.74
CA PRO A 144 -5.24 -2.97 14.39
C PRO A 144 -5.18 -4.19 13.45
N MET A 145 -5.31 -4.01 12.13
CA MET A 145 -5.26 -5.12 11.15
C MET A 145 -3.86 -5.73 11.01
N LEU A 146 -2.82 -5.02 11.43
CA LEU A 146 -1.43 -5.42 11.24
C LEU A 146 -0.76 -5.98 12.50
N GLN A 147 -1.48 -5.99 13.62
CA GLN A 147 -1.03 -6.55 14.89
C GLN A 147 -0.85 -8.09 14.81
#